data_AF-A0AA42AT96-F1
#
_entry.id   AF-A0AA42AT96-F1
#
_cell.length_a   1.000
_cell.length_b   1.000
_cell.length_c   1.000
_cell.angle_alpha   90.00
_cell.angle_beta   90.00
_cell.angle_gamma   90.00
#
_symmetry.space_group_name_H-M   'P 1'
#
loop_
_entity.id
_entity.type
_entity.pdbx_description
1 polymer ?
#
loop_
_entity_poly.entity_id
_entity_poly.type
_entity_poly.pdbx_seq_one_letter_code
_entity_poly.pdbx_strand_id
1 'polypeptide(L)'
;MLNCSGDLFFTTPSGNYKVQSIDYEKQTMVVYDPSMSTCSTLQPHHDFIMTDIQSVVMPPTADTIFILLNCSIDSPVLNHYRSLCFNFSGHTCDELYNSCTPFRLFHPLSPNGSVNTGYSSCCYTNYNTVKLMSMNILDCSHYTTTYNTDELEGVGPLDWSYGIKLSYMVPNTGCDRCQRTGGTCGFDTETEITNCACPGSSNSTRECAGGIVADGASKRARRELFHILILVMGVFCL
;
A
#
# COMPACT_ATOMS: atom_id res chain seq x y z
N MET A 1 -10.82 6.38 -4.88
CA MET A 1 -9.89 5.93 -3.82
C MET A 1 -10.43 4.71 -3.13
N LEU A 2 -11.52 4.75 -2.36
CA LEU A 2 -12.23 3.52 -1.96
C LEU A 2 -13.73 3.73 -2.13
N ASN A 3 -14.46 2.71 -2.57
CA ASN A 3 -15.92 2.72 -2.71
C ASN A 3 -16.52 1.44 -2.10
N CYS A 4 -17.54 1.60 -1.27
CA CYS A 4 -18.29 0.50 -0.66
C CYS A 4 -19.67 0.41 -1.31
N SER A 5 -19.90 -0.62 -2.11
CA SER A 5 -21.20 -0.90 -2.75
C SER A 5 -21.58 -2.37 -2.54
N GLY A 6 -21.55 -2.82 -1.27
CA GLY A 6 -21.67 -4.21 -0.86
C GLY A 6 -20.31 -4.90 -0.68
N ASP A 7 -19.46 -4.79 -1.71
CA ASP A 7 -18.03 -5.09 -1.64
C ASP A 7 -17.21 -3.78 -1.56
N LEU A 8 -15.98 -3.88 -1.06
CA LEU A 8 -15.02 -2.77 -1.04
C LEU A 8 -14.17 -2.79 -2.32
N PHE A 9 -14.12 -1.64 -3.00
CA PHE A 9 -13.35 -1.45 -4.23
C PHE A 9 -12.34 -0.32 -4.09
N PHE A 10 -11.14 -0.53 -4.61
CA PHE A 10 -10.15 0.51 -4.87
C PHE A 10 -10.40 1.10 -6.26
N THR A 11 -10.88 2.33 -6.31
CA THR A 11 -11.20 3.03 -7.57
C THR A 11 -10.03 3.91 -7.99
N THR A 12 -9.54 3.70 -9.21
CA THR A 12 -8.48 4.51 -9.86
C THR A 12 -8.97 5.01 -11.24
N PRO A 13 -8.22 5.88 -11.94
CA PRO A 13 -8.54 6.27 -13.31
C PRO A 13 -8.64 5.10 -14.29
N SER A 14 -7.91 3.99 -14.05
CA SER A 14 -7.94 2.81 -14.91
C SER A 14 -9.10 1.85 -14.60
N GLY A 15 -9.78 1.98 -13.46
CA GLY A 15 -10.90 1.09 -13.14
C GLY A 15 -11.13 0.88 -11.65
N ASN A 16 -11.99 -0.10 -11.36
CA ASN A 16 -12.37 -0.51 -10.01
C ASN A 16 -11.77 -1.88 -9.70
N TYR A 17 -10.94 -1.95 -8.67
CA TYR A 17 -10.22 -3.14 -8.26
C TYR A 17 -10.83 -3.66 -6.96
N LYS A 18 -11.25 -4.92 -6.90
CA LYS A 18 -11.90 -5.46 -5.70
C LYS A 18 -10.85 -5.64 -4.61
N VAL A 19 -11.11 -5.13 -3.41
CA VAL A 19 -10.24 -5.37 -2.25
C VAL A 19 -10.49 -6.80 -1.76
N GLN A 20 -9.45 -7.61 -1.73
CA GLN A 20 -9.51 -9.01 -1.28
C GLN A 20 -9.25 -9.13 0.22
N SER A 21 -8.27 -8.39 0.73
CA SER A 21 -7.86 -8.44 2.14
C SER A 21 -7.25 -7.11 2.59
N ILE A 22 -7.37 -6.82 3.88
CA ILE A 22 -6.76 -5.66 4.54
C ILE A 22 -6.05 -6.17 5.80
N ASP A 23 -4.77 -5.82 5.93
CA ASP A 23 -3.98 -6.00 7.13
C ASP A 23 -3.79 -4.64 7.80
N TYR A 24 -4.53 -4.42 8.89
CA TYR A 24 -4.52 -3.16 9.62
C TYR A 24 -3.24 -2.93 10.43
N GLU A 25 -2.57 -4.00 10.85
CA GLU A 25 -1.32 -3.91 11.62
C GLU A 25 -0.16 -3.52 10.71
N LYS A 26 -0.08 -4.13 9.52
CA LYS A 26 0.95 -3.84 8.51
C LYS A 26 0.59 -2.63 7.64
N GLN A 27 -0.63 -2.11 7.75
CA GLN A 27 -1.16 -1.03 6.91
C GLN A 27 -1.05 -1.38 5.41
N THR A 28 -1.46 -2.60 5.06
CA THR A 28 -1.46 -3.08 3.67
C THR A 28 -2.82 -3.62 3.26
N MET A 29 -3.12 -3.56 1.98
CA MET A 29 -4.31 -4.19 1.40
C MET A 29 -3.95 -4.86 0.08
N VAL A 30 -4.67 -5.92 -0.27
CA VAL A 30 -4.48 -6.61 -1.55
C VAL A 30 -5.71 -6.35 -2.41
N VAL A 31 -5.48 -5.93 -3.66
CA VAL A 31 -6.53 -5.71 -4.65
C VAL A 31 -6.41 -6.67 -5.81
N TYR A 32 -7.56 -7.13 -6.29
CA TYR A 32 -7.68 -7.95 -7.48
C TYR A 32 -8.01 -7.12 -8.70
N ASP A 33 -7.28 -7.36 -9.76
CA ASP A 33 -7.47 -6.76 -11.06
C ASP A 33 -8.11 -7.76 -12.03
N PRO A 34 -9.36 -7.52 -12.46
CA PRO A 34 -10.04 -8.42 -13.39
C PRO A 34 -9.43 -8.42 -14.79
N SER A 35 -8.66 -7.39 -15.15
CA SER A 35 -7.97 -7.25 -16.44
C SER A 35 -6.56 -7.83 -16.41
N MET A 36 -6.13 -8.37 -15.28
CA MET A 36 -4.84 -9.02 -15.14
C MET A 36 -4.93 -10.49 -15.56
N SER A 37 -3.92 -10.95 -16.30
CA SER A 37 -3.84 -12.37 -16.68
C SER A 37 -3.42 -13.25 -15.49
N THR A 38 -3.88 -14.49 -15.45
CA THR A 38 -3.53 -15.50 -14.42
C THR A 38 -3.23 -16.84 -15.10
N CYS A 39 -2.75 -17.82 -14.34
CA CYS A 39 -2.51 -19.16 -14.87
C CYS A 39 -3.77 -19.92 -15.32
N SER A 40 -4.96 -19.33 -15.13
CA SER A 40 -6.23 -19.86 -15.63
C SER A 40 -6.83 -19.04 -16.79
N THR A 41 -6.49 -17.75 -16.91
CA THR A 41 -7.16 -16.84 -17.84
C THR A 41 -6.18 -15.83 -18.44
N LEU A 42 -6.22 -15.67 -19.76
CA LEU A 42 -5.59 -14.52 -20.43
C LEU A 42 -6.56 -13.36 -20.50
N GLN A 43 -6.12 -12.21 -20.03
CA GLN A 43 -6.87 -10.96 -20.13
C GLN A 43 -6.18 -10.02 -21.11
N PRO A 44 -6.94 -9.26 -21.91
CA PRO A 44 -6.38 -8.34 -22.89
C PRO A 44 -5.57 -7.23 -22.21
N HIS A 45 -4.76 -6.52 -23.02
CA HIS A 45 -3.97 -5.38 -22.57
C HIS A 45 -4.82 -4.38 -21.76
N HIS A 46 -4.35 -4.07 -20.55
CA HIS A 46 -4.92 -3.04 -19.68
C HIS A 46 -3.77 -2.33 -18.96
N ASP A 47 -3.92 -1.04 -18.69
CA ASP A 47 -2.92 -0.28 -17.94
C ASP A 47 -3.41 -0.08 -16.50
N PHE A 48 -2.60 -0.46 -15.50
CA PHE A 48 -2.87 -0.14 -14.10
C PHE A 48 -2.41 1.29 -13.80
N ILE A 49 -3.34 2.24 -13.89
CA ILE A 49 -3.09 3.68 -13.72
C ILE A 49 -3.70 4.16 -12.41
N MET A 50 -2.89 4.85 -11.60
CA MET A 50 -3.31 5.56 -10.38
C MET A 50 -3.09 7.06 -10.54
N THR A 51 -3.85 7.90 -9.84
CA THR A 51 -3.53 9.34 -9.76
C THR A 51 -2.24 9.57 -8.97
N ASP A 52 -1.66 10.77 -9.09
CA ASP A 52 -0.46 11.13 -8.32
C ASP A 52 -0.67 10.96 -6.81
N ILE A 53 -1.80 11.43 -6.28
CA ILE A 53 -2.17 11.29 -4.87
C ILE A 53 -2.28 9.82 -4.49
N GLN A 54 -2.94 9.00 -5.31
CA GLN A 54 -3.07 7.58 -5.04
C GLN A 54 -1.72 6.85 -5.03
N SER A 55 -0.84 7.18 -5.96
CA SER A 55 0.50 6.60 -6.03
C SER A 55 1.41 7.00 -4.86
N VAL A 56 1.03 8.02 -4.07
CA VAL A 56 1.77 8.45 -2.89
C VAL A 56 1.13 7.91 -1.61
N VAL A 57 -0.19 7.96 -1.50
CA VAL A 57 -0.92 7.57 -0.28
C VAL A 57 -1.17 6.07 -0.22
N MET A 58 -1.31 5.42 -1.37
CA MET A 58 -1.56 3.98 -1.49
C MET A 58 -0.70 3.29 -2.56
N PRO A 59 0.64 3.41 -2.53
CA PRO A 59 1.51 2.81 -3.54
C PRO A 59 1.48 1.28 -3.46
N PRO A 60 1.67 0.57 -4.59
CA PRO A 60 2.08 -0.83 -4.56
C PRO A 60 3.33 -1.03 -3.72
N THR A 61 3.31 -2.09 -2.92
CA THR A 61 4.42 -2.45 -2.04
C THR A 61 5.62 -2.93 -2.86
N ALA A 62 6.82 -2.86 -2.27
CA ALA A 62 8.05 -3.26 -2.95
C ALA A 62 8.10 -4.77 -3.29
N ASP A 63 7.36 -5.60 -2.55
CA ASP A 63 7.18 -7.03 -2.81
C ASP A 63 6.06 -7.33 -3.82
N THR A 64 5.45 -6.31 -4.44
CA THR A 64 4.51 -6.49 -5.55
C THR A 64 5.24 -6.37 -6.88
N ILE A 65 5.32 -7.49 -7.60
CA ILE A 65 6.03 -7.59 -8.88
C ILE A 65 5.03 -7.54 -10.02
N PHE A 66 5.28 -6.65 -10.98
CA PHE A 66 4.57 -6.59 -12.25
C PHE A 66 5.31 -7.44 -13.26
N ILE A 67 4.60 -8.37 -13.87
CA ILE A 67 5.14 -9.31 -14.82
C ILE A 67 4.54 -8.99 -16.17
N LEU A 68 5.36 -8.46 -17.07
CA LEU A 68 4.98 -8.18 -18.45
C LEU A 68 5.15 -9.46 -19.26
N LEU A 69 4.15 -9.79 -20.06
CA LEU A 69 4.06 -11.03 -20.83
C LEU A 69 3.91 -10.70 -22.32
N ASN A 70 4.49 -11.56 -23.14
CA ASN A 70 4.43 -11.49 -24.60
C ASN A 70 4.79 -10.10 -25.15
N CYS A 71 5.94 -9.61 -24.70
CA CYS A 71 6.59 -8.42 -25.18
C CYS A 71 7.27 -8.68 -26.54
N SER A 72 7.18 -7.69 -27.40
CA SER A 72 7.84 -7.65 -28.71
C SER A 72 9.36 -7.60 -28.59
N ILE A 73 10.06 -8.10 -29.61
CA ILE A 73 11.53 -8.10 -29.64
C ILE A 73 12.10 -6.68 -29.65
N ASP A 74 11.31 -5.70 -30.08
CA ASP A 74 11.67 -4.28 -30.12
C ASP A 74 11.24 -3.53 -28.84
N SER A 75 10.64 -4.23 -27.87
CA SER A 75 10.20 -3.67 -26.60
C SER A 75 11.35 -2.90 -25.91
N PRO A 76 11.08 -1.69 -25.38
CA PRO A 76 12.11 -0.92 -24.68
C PRO A 76 12.70 -1.67 -23.48
N VAL A 77 11.89 -2.44 -22.75
CA VAL A 77 12.36 -3.23 -21.59
C VAL A 77 13.17 -4.46 -21.97
N LEU A 78 13.02 -4.96 -23.21
CA LEU A 78 13.85 -6.06 -23.74
C LEU A 78 15.09 -5.58 -24.49
N ASN A 79 15.23 -4.27 -24.73
CA ASN A 79 16.38 -3.66 -25.44
C ASN A 79 17.09 -2.60 -24.60
N HIS A 80 16.68 -1.34 -24.76
CA HIS A 80 17.42 -0.19 -24.23
C HIS A 80 17.33 -0.09 -22.70
N TYR A 81 16.19 -0.48 -22.13
CA TYR A 81 15.90 -0.42 -20.70
C TYR A 81 15.88 -1.80 -20.03
N ARG A 82 16.79 -2.71 -20.44
CA ARG A 82 16.92 -4.05 -19.85
C ARG A 82 17.12 -4.06 -18.34
N SER A 83 17.69 -3.01 -17.76
CA SER A 83 17.88 -2.88 -16.30
C SER A 83 16.57 -2.74 -15.52
N LEU A 84 15.45 -2.44 -16.18
CA LEU A 84 14.13 -2.40 -15.55
C LEU A 84 13.55 -3.82 -15.35
N CYS A 85 14.10 -4.81 -16.04
CA CYS A 85 13.75 -6.21 -15.87
C CYS A 85 14.70 -6.88 -14.87
N PHE A 86 14.16 -7.66 -13.96
CA PHE A 86 14.95 -8.42 -12.99
C PHE A 86 14.36 -9.82 -12.79
N ASN A 87 15.09 -10.68 -12.07
CA ASN A 87 14.56 -11.93 -11.53
C ASN A 87 14.27 -11.74 -10.04
N PHE A 88 13.24 -12.39 -9.51
CA PHE A 88 12.91 -12.38 -8.08
C PHE A 88 12.79 -13.81 -7.58
N SER A 89 13.23 -14.08 -6.35
CA SER A 89 13.07 -15.37 -5.65
C SER A 89 13.50 -16.61 -6.46
N GLY A 90 14.49 -16.47 -7.35
CA GLY A 90 14.97 -17.55 -8.23
C GLY A 90 14.08 -17.86 -9.44
N HIS A 91 12.96 -17.16 -9.61
CA HIS A 91 12.02 -17.39 -10.70
C HIS A 91 12.48 -16.77 -12.02
N THR A 92 12.11 -17.44 -13.10
CA THR A 92 12.39 -17.03 -14.47
C THR A 92 11.13 -17.02 -15.32
N CYS A 93 11.09 -16.21 -16.36
CA CYS A 93 9.94 -16.18 -17.27
C CYS A 93 9.68 -17.52 -17.95
N ASP A 94 10.74 -18.31 -18.19
CA ASP A 94 10.60 -19.66 -18.75
C ASP A 94 9.84 -20.60 -17.80
N GLU A 95 10.08 -20.50 -16.50
CA GLU A 95 9.32 -21.24 -15.48
C GLU A 95 7.84 -20.85 -15.51
N LEU A 96 7.55 -19.55 -15.58
CA LEU A 96 6.19 -19.01 -15.64
C LEU A 96 5.44 -19.49 -16.88
N TYR A 97 6.07 -19.37 -18.05
CA TYR A 97 5.51 -19.83 -19.32
C TYR A 97 5.32 -21.33 -19.35
N ASN A 98 6.21 -22.12 -18.76
CA ASN A 98 6.05 -23.58 -18.71
C ASN A 98 5.00 -24.04 -17.70
N SER A 99 4.85 -23.34 -16.58
CA SER A 99 3.94 -23.74 -15.50
C SER A 99 2.47 -23.41 -15.81
N CYS A 100 2.21 -22.31 -16.51
CA CYS A 100 0.86 -21.78 -16.70
C CYS A 100 0.37 -22.00 -18.13
N THR A 101 -0.65 -22.86 -18.28
CA THR A 101 -1.21 -23.25 -19.59
C THR A 101 -1.53 -22.07 -20.51
N PRO A 102 -2.16 -20.97 -20.05
CA PRO A 102 -2.46 -19.85 -20.93
C PRO A 102 -1.20 -19.10 -21.38
N PHE A 103 -0.15 -19.05 -20.54
CA PHE A 103 1.09 -18.33 -20.84
C PHE A 103 2.03 -19.11 -21.76
N ARG A 104 1.86 -20.44 -21.87
CA ARG A 104 2.62 -21.29 -22.82
C ARG A 104 2.53 -20.80 -24.25
N LEU A 105 1.43 -20.14 -24.63
CA LEU A 105 1.24 -19.58 -25.98
C LEU A 105 2.29 -18.52 -26.35
N PHE A 106 2.90 -17.89 -25.35
CA PHE A 106 3.91 -16.83 -25.52
C PHE A 106 5.33 -17.35 -25.43
N HIS A 107 5.50 -18.63 -25.11
CA HIS A 107 6.80 -19.26 -25.05
C HIS A 107 7.36 -19.35 -26.48
N PRO A 108 8.48 -18.67 -26.78
CA PRO A 108 9.03 -18.67 -28.13
C PRO A 108 9.62 -20.04 -28.44
N LEU A 109 8.80 -20.88 -29.08
CA LEU A 109 9.22 -22.15 -29.65
C LEU A 109 10.11 -21.85 -30.86
N SER A 110 11.32 -22.41 -30.90
CA SER A 110 12.13 -22.42 -32.11
C SER A 110 11.44 -23.29 -33.18
N PRO A 111 11.62 -23.03 -34.49
CA PRO A 111 11.05 -23.84 -35.57
C PRO A 111 11.34 -25.36 -35.48
N ASN A 112 12.37 -25.75 -34.72
CA ASN A 112 12.78 -27.14 -34.48
C ASN A 112 12.24 -27.73 -33.17
N GLY A 113 11.31 -27.06 -32.50
CA GLY A 113 10.75 -27.53 -31.21
C GLY A 113 11.69 -27.37 -30.01
N SER A 114 12.86 -26.72 -30.18
CA SER A 114 13.74 -26.34 -29.07
C SER A 114 13.34 -24.99 -28.49
N VAL A 115 13.41 -24.82 -27.18
CA VAL A 115 13.25 -23.50 -26.53
C VAL A 115 14.36 -22.57 -27.02
N ASN A 116 14.02 -21.38 -27.50
CA ASN A 116 15.01 -20.38 -27.92
C ASN A 116 15.61 -19.73 -26.67
N THR A 117 16.71 -20.28 -26.15
CA THR A 117 17.30 -19.97 -24.83
C THR A 117 17.87 -18.55 -24.65
N GLY A 118 17.60 -17.62 -25.57
CA GLY A 118 18.16 -16.26 -25.56
C GLY A 118 17.13 -15.14 -25.50
N TYR A 119 15.86 -15.41 -25.81
CA TYR A 119 14.82 -14.39 -25.88
C TYR A 119 13.61 -14.82 -25.05
N SER A 120 13.52 -14.28 -23.84
CA SER A 120 12.28 -14.33 -23.06
C SER A 120 11.42 -13.13 -23.47
N SER A 121 10.22 -13.38 -23.98
CA SER A 121 9.22 -12.34 -24.27
C SER A 121 8.57 -11.78 -23.00
N CYS A 122 9.16 -11.99 -21.81
CA CYS A 122 8.62 -11.56 -20.54
C CYS A 122 9.66 -10.79 -19.72
N CYS A 123 9.16 -9.90 -18.86
CA CYS A 123 9.96 -9.03 -18.01
C CYS A 123 9.29 -8.87 -16.63
N TYR A 124 10.01 -9.20 -15.55
CA TYR A 124 9.57 -8.84 -14.20
C TYR A 124 10.07 -7.44 -13.86
N THR A 125 9.17 -6.59 -13.39
CA THR A 125 9.44 -5.19 -13.10
C THR A 125 8.62 -4.71 -11.90
N ASN A 126 8.83 -3.46 -11.52
CA ASN A 126 8.11 -2.82 -10.42
C ASN A 126 7.04 -1.86 -10.95
N TYR A 127 6.13 -1.44 -10.06
CA TYR A 127 5.10 -0.46 -10.38
C TYR A 127 5.66 0.83 -11.00
N ASN A 128 6.84 1.28 -10.58
CA ASN A 128 7.47 2.50 -11.12
C ASN A 128 7.70 2.43 -12.63
N THR A 129 7.96 1.25 -13.19
CA THR A 129 8.12 1.08 -14.64
C THR A 129 6.80 1.25 -15.35
N VAL A 130 5.77 0.50 -14.94
CA VAL A 130 4.44 0.51 -15.57
C VAL A 130 3.66 1.81 -15.29
N LYS A 131 4.02 2.55 -14.24
CA LYS A 131 3.52 3.90 -13.97
C LYS A 131 4.03 4.91 -15.02
N LEU A 132 5.29 4.76 -15.45
CA LEU A 132 5.94 5.71 -16.37
C LEU A 132 5.74 5.34 -17.84
N MET A 133 5.59 4.05 -18.13
CA MET A 133 5.43 3.51 -19.47
C MET A 133 4.17 2.65 -19.51
N SER A 134 3.17 3.05 -20.28
CA SER A 134 1.99 2.21 -20.56
C SER A 134 2.42 0.95 -21.31
N MET A 135 1.59 -0.10 -21.32
CA MET A 135 2.04 -1.32 -21.97
C MET A 135 2.09 -1.24 -23.49
N ASN A 136 1.39 -0.27 -24.09
CA ASN A 136 1.57 0.11 -25.48
C ASN A 136 3.00 0.63 -25.76
N ILE A 137 3.58 1.40 -24.83
CA ILE A 137 4.97 1.88 -24.93
C ILE A 137 5.95 0.73 -24.67
N LEU A 138 5.64 -0.12 -23.69
CA LEU A 138 6.42 -1.30 -23.37
C LEU A 138 6.33 -2.37 -24.48
N ASP A 139 5.40 -2.24 -25.42
CA ASP A 139 5.11 -3.19 -26.50
C ASP A 139 4.90 -4.61 -25.97
N CYS A 140 4.11 -4.73 -24.90
CA CYS A 140 3.73 -5.99 -24.25
C CYS A 140 2.21 -6.12 -24.27
N SER A 141 1.70 -7.33 -24.53
CA SER A 141 0.26 -7.54 -24.76
C SER A 141 -0.52 -7.92 -23.50
N HIS A 142 0.14 -8.47 -22.49
CA HIS A 142 -0.51 -8.91 -21.25
C HIS A 142 0.40 -8.62 -20.04
N TYR A 143 -0.19 -8.43 -18.87
CA TYR A 143 0.55 -8.46 -17.61
C TYR A 143 -0.13 -9.37 -16.60
N THR A 144 0.67 -9.81 -15.65
CA THR A 144 0.22 -10.38 -14.39
C THR A 144 0.95 -9.71 -13.22
N THR A 145 0.48 -9.92 -12.00
CA THR A 145 1.11 -9.39 -10.78
C THR A 145 1.08 -10.43 -9.69
N THR A 146 2.15 -10.48 -8.93
CA THR A 146 2.27 -11.33 -7.74
C THR A 146 2.81 -10.51 -6.59
N TYR A 147 2.46 -10.89 -5.37
CA TYR A 147 2.95 -10.25 -4.15
C TYR A 147 3.51 -11.27 -3.16
N ASN A 148 4.05 -10.80 -2.02
CA ASN A 148 4.74 -11.64 -1.01
C ASN A 148 5.93 -12.42 -1.61
N THR A 149 6.79 -11.76 -2.39
CA THR A 149 7.94 -12.41 -3.06
C THR A 149 8.82 -13.24 -2.14
N ASP A 150 8.94 -12.85 -0.88
CA ASP A 150 9.75 -13.54 0.13
C ASP A 150 9.22 -14.95 0.46
N GLU A 151 7.92 -15.20 0.22
CA GLU A 151 7.26 -16.48 0.44
C GLU A 151 7.24 -17.36 -0.82
N LEU A 152 7.76 -16.86 -1.95
CA LEU A 152 7.69 -17.55 -3.24
C LEU A 152 8.92 -18.38 -3.57
N GLU A 153 10.01 -18.28 -2.79
CA GLU A 153 11.21 -19.09 -3.05
C GLU A 153 10.89 -20.59 -3.02
N GLY A 154 11.08 -21.26 -4.15
CA GLY A 154 10.75 -22.68 -4.31
C GLY A 154 9.27 -23.01 -4.50
N VAL A 155 8.39 -21.99 -4.57
CA VAL A 155 6.96 -22.13 -4.86
C VAL A 155 6.72 -21.88 -6.35
N GLY A 156 6.09 -22.84 -7.04
CA GLY A 156 5.85 -22.71 -8.47
C GLY A 156 4.78 -21.66 -8.82
N PRO A 157 4.78 -21.12 -10.05
CA PRO A 157 3.83 -20.10 -10.50
C PRO A 157 2.35 -20.43 -10.31
N LEU A 158 1.98 -21.71 -10.30
CA LEU A 158 0.59 -22.13 -10.08
C LEU A 158 0.07 -21.81 -8.68
N ASP A 159 0.98 -21.74 -7.70
CA ASP A 159 0.67 -21.56 -6.28
C ASP A 159 1.06 -20.15 -5.77
N TRP A 160 1.40 -19.23 -6.69
CA TRP A 160 1.73 -17.86 -6.33
C TRP A 160 0.53 -17.06 -5.83
N SER A 161 0.82 -16.06 -5.00
CA SER A 161 -0.17 -15.09 -4.52
C SER A 161 -0.38 -13.99 -5.58
N TYR A 162 -1.41 -14.15 -6.40
CA TYR A 162 -1.77 -13.20 -7.47
C TYR A 162 -2.59 -12.02 -6.94
N GLY A 163 -2.17 -10.81 -7.28
CA GLY A 163 -2.84 -9.57 -6.91
C GLY A 163 -1.86 -8.42 -6.72
N ILE A 164 -2.41 -7.22 -6.51
CA ILE A 164 -1.61 -6.01 -6.28
C ILE A 164 -1.69 -5.67 -4.80
N LYS A 165 -0.59 -5.86 -4.07
CA LYS A 165 -0.50 -5.47 -2.67
C LYS A 165 -0.10 -4.00 -2.60
N LEU A 166 -0.91 -3.21 -1.90
CA LEU A 166 -0.76 -1.79 -1.71
C LEU A 166 -0.46 -1.53 -0.23
N SER A 167 0.49 -0.66 0.08
CA SER A 167 0.52 -0.04 1.41
C SER A 167 -0.49 1.10 1.43
N TYR A 168 -0.95 1.50 2.61
CA TYR A 168 -1.79 2.68 2.75
C TYR A 168 -1.38 3.52 3.94
N MET A 169 -1.44 4.83 3.78
CA MET A 169 -1.19 5.77 4.87
C MET A 169 -2.52 6.27 5.41
N VAL A 170 -2.77 6.02 6.70
CA VAL A 170 -3.87 6.67 7.43
C VAL A 170 -3.29 7.92 8.10
N PRO A 171 -3.79 9.13 7.81
CA PRO A 171 -3.35 10.32 8.53
C PRO A 171 -3.56 10.10 10.03
N ASN A 172 -2.58 10.47 10.86
CA ASN A 172 -2.79 10.43 12.31
C ASN A 172 -3.82 11.49 12.69
N THR A 173 -5.05 11.05 12.91
CA THR A 173 -6.20 11.88 13.24
C THR A 173 -6.15 12.42 14.68
N GLY A 174 -5.11 12.08 15.44
CA GLY A 174 -5.02 12.35 16.87
C GLY A 174 -5.59 11.21 17.71
N CYS A 175 -5.93 10.05 17.11
CA CYS A 175 -6.43 8.89 17.86
C CYS A 175 -5.49 8.46 18.99
N ASP A 176 -4.17 8.49 18.77
CA ASP A 176 -3.20 8.15 19.82
C ASP A 176 -3.31 9.08 21.02
N ARG A 177 -3.53 10.38 20.76
CA ARG A 177 -3.68 11.40 21.80
C ARG A 177 -5.02 11.28 22.51
N CYS A 178 -6.08 10.97 21.76
CA CYS A 178 -7.40 10.66 22.30
C CYS A 178 -7.35 9.47 23.28
N GLN A 179 -6.78 8.34 22.86
CA GLN A 179 -6.66 7.14 23.69
C GLN A 179 -5.81 7.39 24.94
N ARG A 180 -4.69 8.13 24.82
CA ARG A 180 -3.85 8.51 25.97
C ARG A 180 -4.56 9.40 26.99
N THR A 181 -5.56 10.16 26.57
CA THR A 181 -6.35 11.02 27.46
C THR A 181 -7.62 10.33 28.00
N GLY A 182 -7.74 9.01 27.79
CA GLY A 182 -8.88 8.21 28.27
C GLY A 182 -10.12 8.29 27.38
N GLY A 183 -9.99 8.85 26.17
CA GLY A 183 -11.06 8.92 25.18
C GLY A 183 -11.07 7.73 24.24
N THR A 184 -12.22 7.47 23.62
CA THR A 184 -12.36 6.51 22.52
C THR A 184 -12.32 7.25 21.20
N CYS A 185 -11.37 6.92 20.34
CA CYS A 185 -11.28 7.52 19.02
C CYS A 185 -12.28 6.88 18.05
N GLY A 186 -12.92 7.71 17.23
CA GLY A 186 -13.80 7.29 16.16
C GLY A 186 -13.82 8.29 15.01
N PHE A 187 -14.57 7.95 13.97
CA PHE A 187 -14.85 8.82 12.84
C PHE A 187 -16.36 9.05 12.80
N ASP A 188 -16.77 10.31 12.79
CA ASP A 188 -18.18 10.68 12.68
C ASP A 188 -18.54 10.74 11.19
N THR A 189 -19.44 9.85 10.76
CA THR A 189 -19.87 9.75 9.37
C THR A 189 -20.81 10.88 8.92
N GLU A 190 -21.43 11.61 9.85
CA GLU A 190 -22.30 12.73 9.51
C GLU A 190 -21.50 14.01 9.30
N THR A 191 -20.52 14.27 10.17
CA THR A 191 -19.68 15.47 10.07
C THR A 191 -18.42 15.24 9.22
N GLU A 192 -18.09 13.99 8.90
CA GLU A 192 -16.86 13.56 8.24
C GLU A 192 -15.58 13.98 8.98
N ILE A 193 -15.67 14.13 10.30
CA ILE A 193 -14.56 14.56 11.15
C ILE A 193 -14.22 13.46 12.15
N THR A 194 -12.94 13.40 12.49
CA THR A 194 -12.44 12.50 13.52
C THR A 194 -12.90 12.99 14.88
N ASN A 195 -13.53 12.10 15.64
CA ASN A 195 -14.13 12.42 16.92
C ASN A 195 -13.48 11.59 18.04
N CYS A 196 -13.08 12.27 19.10
CA CYS A 196 -12.63 11.69 20.35
C CYS A 196 -13.80 11.75 21.34
N ALA A 197 -14.41 10.60 21.59
CA ALA A 197 -15.48 10.44 22.56
C ALA A 197 -14.87 10.38 23.98
N CYS A 198 -15.17 11.39 24.79
CA CYS A 198 -14.57 11.58 26.10
C CYS A 198 -15.55 11.22 27.23
N PRO A 199 -15.18 10.29 28.13
CA PRO A 199 -16.05 9.96 29.26
C PRO A 199 -16.13 11.16 30.23
N GLY A 200 -17.31 11.74 30.37
CA GLY A 200 -17.57 12.82 31.34
C GLY A 200 -17.21 14.24 30.89
N SER A 201 -16.83 14.44 29.62
CA SER A 201 -16.66 15.78 29.02
C SER A 201 -17.33 15.86 27.66
N SER A 202 -17.34 17.05 27.05
CA SER A 202 -17.74 17.21 25.65
C SER A 202 -16.79 16.44 24.74
N ASN A 203 -17.35 15.89 23.65
CA ASN A 203 -16.59 15.35 22.54
C ASN A 203 -15.59 16.39 22.01
N SER A 204 -14.43 15.91 21.55
CA SER A 204 -13.32 16.72 21.06
C SER A 204 -12.77 16.10 19.79
N THR A 205 -12.08 16.85 18.95
CA THR A 205 -11.50 16.29 17.72
C THR A 205 -10.19 15.52 17.95
N ARG A 206 -9.50 15.75 19.08
CA ARG A 206 -8.14 15.19 19.29
C ARG A 206 -7.81 14.70 20.69
N GLU A 207 -8.44 15.23 21.74
CA GLU A 207 -8.10 14.87 23.12
C GLU A 207 -9.20 15.26 24.11
N CYS A 208 -9.28 14.54 25.23
CA CYS A 208 -10.19 14.86 26.32
C CYS A 208 -9.59 15.92 27.25
N ALA A 209 -10.43 16.88 27.66
CA ALA A 209 -10.08 17.93 28.62
C ALA A 209 -9.98 17.34 30.04
N GLY A 210 -8.91 16.58 30.29
CA GLY A 210 -8.68 15.86 31.55
C GLY A 210 -7.35 15.10 31.55
N GLY A 211 -6.34 15.64 30.86
CA GLY A 211 -5.08 14.97 30.54
C GLY A 211 -4.44 14.21 31.71
N ILE A 212 -4.02 12.98 31.39
CA ILE A 212 -3.28 12.01 32.22
C ILE A 212 -4.09 11.52 33.42
N VAL A 213 -4.87 10.44 33.21
CA VAL A 213 -5.20 9.52 34.30
C VAL A 213 -3.89 8.80 34.65
N ALA A 214 -3.08 9.46 35.47
CA ALA A 214 -2.02 8.78 36.19
C ALA A 214 -2.70 7.81 37.14
N ASP A 215 -2.28 6.56 37.04
CA ASP A 215 -2.65 5.48 37.94
C ASP A 215 -2.59 5.96 39.41
N GLY A 216 -3.60 5.59 40.18
CA GLY A 216 -4.04 6.29 41.38
C GLY A 216 -2.94 6.62 42.40
N ALA A 217 -2.74 7.91 42.67
CA ALA A 217 -2.27 8.39 43.96
C ALA A 217 -2.83 9.81 44.23
N SER A 218 -3.95 9.85 44.96
CA SER A 218 -4.52 11.07 45.52
C SER A 218 -3.49 11.84 46.34
N LYS A 219 -3.06 13.01 45.85
CA LYS A 219 -2.56 14.10 46.71
C LYS A 219 -3.18 15.43 46.29
N ARG A 220 -4.21 15.77 47.04
CA ARG A 220 -4.89 17.06 47.16
C ARG A 220 -3.86 18.20 47.25
N ALA A 221 -3.69 18.96 46.18
CA ALA A 221 -2.87 20.18 46.19
C ALA A 221 -3.61 21.28 46.96
N ARG A 222 -3.13 21.56 48.18
CA ARG A 222 -3.58 22.68 49.01
C ARG A 222 -2.91 23.96 48.50
N ARG A 223 -3.72 24.88 48.00
CA ARG A 223 -3.31 26.20 47.49
C ARG A 223 -3.12 27.14 48.68
N GLU A 224 -1.86 27.34 49.12
CA GLU A 224 -1.53 28.33 50.15
C GLU A 224 -1.09 29.64 49.48
N LEU A 225 -1.79 30.72 49.84
CA LEU A 225 -1.63 32.09 49.37
C LEU A 225 -0.64 32.80 50.31
N PHE A 226 0.57 33.15 49.86
CA PHE A 226 1.49 33.95 50.67
C PHE A 226 1.24 35.46 50.45
N HIS A 227 0.67 36.12 51.45
CA HIS A 227 0.68 37.58 51.59
C HIS A 227 2.04 38.04 52.16
N ILE A 228 2.77 38.88 51.42
CA ILE A 228 3.96 39.59 51.94
C ILE A 228 3.54 41.02 52.29
N LEU A 229 3.62 41.35 53.58
CA LEU A 229 3.45 42.69 54.14
C LEU A 229 4.85 43.19 54.52
N ILE A 230 5.38 44.22 53.83
CA ILE A 230 6.64 44.87 54.20
C ILE A 230 6.31 46.27 54.75
N LEU A 231 6.52 46.42 56.06
CA LEU A 231 6.44 47.67 56.80
C LEU A 231 7.75 48.47 56.66
N VAL A 232 7.60 49.75 56.38
CA VAL A 232 8.64 50.79 56.28
C VAL A 232 9.02 51.29 57.68
N MET A 233 10.31 51.30 58.00
CA MET A 233 11.05 52.23 58.90
C MET A 233 12.54 51.97 58.59
N GLY A 234 13.48 52.88 58.36
CA GLY A 234 13.60 54.31 58.56
C GLY A 234 15.06 54.58 59.02
N VAL A 235 15.72 55.56 58.39
CA VAL A 235 16.80 56.42 58.94
C VAL A 235 18.29 55.99 58.79
N PHE A 236 18.98 56.77 57.92
CA PHE A 236 20.33 57.38 58.00
C PHE A 236 21.55 56.60 58.55
N CYS A 237 22.67 56.55 57.80
CA CYS A 237 23.77 57.54 57.81
C CYS A 237 25.09 56.94 57.25
N LEU A 238 25.84 57.79 56.52
CA LEU A 238 27.22 57.69 56.01
C LEU A 238 27.50 56.72 54.84
#